data_AF-A0A3E4R917-F1
#
_entry.id   AF-A0A3E4R917-F1
#
_cell.length_a   1.000
_cell.length_b   1.000
_cell.length_c   1.000
_cell.angle_alpha   90.00
_cell.angle_beta   90.00
_cell.angle_gamma   90.00
#
_symmetry.space_group_name_H-M   'P 1'
#
loop_
_entity.id
_entity.type
_entity.pdbx_description
1 polymer ?
#
loop_
_entity_poly.entity_id
_entity_poly.type
_entity_poly.pdbx_seq_one_letter_code
_entity_poly.pdbx_strand_id
1 'polypeptide(L)'
;MEHIILPEEPIPKHEVLFTFEQDHAEIYMGAKTIKVDTDTALYMLHQRETMPEGRAWENDFPSVVNHTSSSSARHHPDFQAAKHGDFDAALRLIDDLVKDERVISVAQQHPSATIAYVHRQQGDGINMIPAAYAAKFSALGMNVEHNIYAVTNVSHTDATDMERISRRMRFDGEVSRGMNYIILDDFITSGAELRDMKDYINSKGGNVVMMTTLGHGGYGKLSDIRIDDTYTTKLQQSGITDTDLRKYGIASHISCLTLSEAAKLSRVLNAGRKTEVTQIPNGLRLIHTRARTLSEMEGEVRSSRLQSVQIEVTQPRPFYHR
;
A
#
# COMPACT_ATOMS: atom_id res chain seq x y z
N MET A 1 35.13 -14.00 -35.36
CA MET A 1 34.02 -13.03 -35.29
C MET A 1 32.81 -13.82 -34.85
N GLU A 2 32.46 -13.75 -33.57
CA GLU A 2 31.21 -14.36 -33.08
C GLU A 2 30.04 -13.48 -33.56
N HIS A 3 29.22 -14.03 -34.44
CA HIS A 3 27.96 -13.42 -34.83
C HIS A 3 27.00 -13.57 -33.66
N ILE A 4 26.77 -12.47 -32.93
CA ILE A 4 25.64 -12.37 -32.01
C ILE A 4 24.38 -12.36 -32.87
N ILE A 5 23.70 -13.50 -32.93
CA ILE A 5 22.38 -13.63 -33.54
C ILE A 5 21.40 -12.94 -32.59
N LEU A 6 20.97 -11.73 -32.95
CA LEU A 6 19.85 -11.08 -32.28
C LEU A 6 18.56 -11.88 -32.60
N PRO A 7 17.67 -12.11 -31.63
CA PRO A 7 16.45 -12.88 -31.86
C PRO A 7 15.58 -12.21 -32.94
N GLU A 8 15.12 -13.00 -33.91
CA GLU A 8 14.34 -12.55 -35.09
C GLU A 8 12.89 -12.15 -34.78
N GLU A 9 12.38 -12.46 -33.57
CA GLU A 9 11.04 -12.06 -33.14
C GLU A 9 11.10 -11.08 -31.97
N PRO A 10 10.27 -10.01 -31.96
CA PRO A 10 10.20 -9.08 -30.83
C PRO A 10 9.76 -9.84 -29.58
N ILE A 11 10.53 -9.70 -28.50
CA ILE A 11 10.22 -10.30 -27.20
C ILE A 11 8.76 -9.95 -26.84
N PRO A 12 7.89 -10.94 -26.57
CA PRO A 12 6.52 -10.68 -26.21
C PRO A 12 6.43 -9.71 -25.04
N LYS A 13 5.59 -8.67 -25.13
CA LYS A 13 5.50 -7.60 -24.10
C LYS A 13 5.26 -8.11 -22.68
N HIS A 14 4.67 -9.29 -22.51
CA HIS A 14 4.46 -9.90 -21.19
C HIS A 14 5.77 -10.40 -20.55
N GLU A 15 6.77 -10.75 -21.36
CA GLU A 15 8.13 -11.15 -20.92
C GLU A 15 9.04 -9.94 -20.67
N VAL A 16 8.72 -8.78 -21.25
CA VAL A 16 9.41 -7.51 -20.98
C VAL A 16 9.12 -7.06 -19.55
N LEU A 17 10.16 -6.89 -18.75
CA LEU A 17 10.08 -6.38 -17.39
C LEU A 17 9.93 -4.86 -17.37
N PHE A 18 10.82 -4.19 -18.08
CA PHE A 18 10.89 -2.75 -18.17
C PHE A 18 11.10 -2.33 -19.62
N THR A 19 10.49 -1.22 -20.02
CA THR A 19 10.93 -0.47 -21.20
C THR A 19 11.55 0.83 -20.68
N PHE A 20 12.86 1.00 -20.93
CA PHE A 20 13.59 2.19 -20.52
C PHE A 20 13.49 3.26 -21.60
N GLU A 21 13.07 4.46 -21.19
CA GLU A 21 13.06 5.69 -21.98
C GLU A 21 14.11 6.66 -21.43
N GLN A 22 14.28 7.83 -22.04
CA GLN A 22 15.35 8.78 -21.68
C GLN A 22 15.31 9.24 -20.21
N ASP A 23 14.13 9.39 -19.61
CA ASP A 23 13.92 9.99 -18.28
C ASP A 23 13.10 9.11 -17.31
N HIS A 24 12.63 7.95 -17.76
CA HIS A 24 11.83 7.02 -16.95
C HIS A 24 11.92 5.59 -17.48
N ALA A 25 11.38 4.66 -16.69
CA ALA A 25 11.08 3.31 -17.13
C ALA A 25 9.58 3.04 -17.04
N GLU A 26 9.08 2.22 -17.95
CA GLU A 26 7.72 1.69 -17.91
C GLU A 26 7.72 0.30 -17.28
N ILE A 27 6.82 0.08 -16.33
CA ILE A 27 6.47 -1.25 -15.80
C ILE A 27 5.06 -1.63 -16.24
N TYR A 28 4.85 -2.94 -16.39
CA TYR A 28 3.61 -3.53 -16.85
C TYR A 28 2.97 -4.33 -15.72
N MET A 29 1.87 -3.82 -15.14
CA MET A 29 1.11 -4.47 -14.07
C MET A 29 -0.32 -4.77 -14.54
N GLY A 30 -0.61 -6.05 -14.75
CA GLY A 30 -1.85 -6.45 -15.41
C GLY A 30 -1.99 -5.74 -16.77
N ALA A 31 -3.12 -5.08 -17.01
CA ALA A 31 -3.38 -4.33 -18.24
C ALA A 31 -2.85 -2.88 -18.22
N LYS A 32 -2.12 -2.47 -17.18
CA LYS A 32 -1.65 -1.09 -17.00
C LYS A 32 -0.15 -0.97 -17.24
N THR A 33 0.21 0.02 -18.04
CA THR A 33 1.56 0.58 -18.09
C THR A 33 1.68 1.69 -17.05
N ILE A 34 2.68 1.61 -16.19
CA ILE A 34 2.95 2.57 -15.12
C ILE A 34 4.37 3.09 -15.30
N LYS A 35 4.55 4.40 -15.17
CA LYS A 35 5.87 5.04 -15.24
C LYS A 35 6.51 5.06 -13.85
N VAL A 36 7.79 4.76 -13.79
CA VAL A 36 8.65 4.91 -12.60
C VAL A 36 9.97 5.56 -13.03
N ASP A 37 10.64 6.25 -12.12
CA ASP A 37 11.99 6.74 -12.40
C ASP A 37 12.98 5.58 -12.66
N THR A 38 14.05 5.87 -13.39
CA THR A 38 15.08 4.88 -13.79
C THR A 38 15.75 4.22 -12.57
N ASP A 39 16.00 4.98 -11.50
CA ASP A 39 16.63 4.44 -10.28
C ASP A 39 15.72 3.41 -9.60
N THR A 40 14.41 3.65 -9.59
CA THR A 40 13.40 2.70 -9.10
C THR A 40 13.40 1.42 -9.92
N ALA A 41 13.46 1.51 -11.26
CA ALA A 41 13.52 0.32 -12.11
C ALA A 41 14.79 -0.50 -11.87
N LEU A 42 15.96 0.17 -11.80
CA LEU A 42 17.23 -0.48 -11.48
C LEU A 42 17.20 -1.13 -10.08
N TYR A 43 16.58 -0.46 -9.11
CA TYR A 43 16.39 -0.99 -7.77
C TYR A 43 15.55 -2.26 -7.76
N MET A 44 14.43 -2.27 -8.51
CA MET A 44 13.52 -3.42 -8.63
C MET A 44 14.22 -4.61 -9.29
N LEU A 45 15.08 -4.38 -10.29
CA LEU A 45 15.87 -5.42 -10.94
C LEU A 45 16.80 -6.14 -9.96
N HIS A 46 17.45 -5.42 -9.05
CA HIS A 46 18.28 -6.04 -8.03
C HIS A 46 17.46 -6.69 -6.91
N GLN A 47 16.37 -6.05 -6.51
CA GLN A 47 15.49 -6.52 -5.44
C GLN A 47 14.81 -7.83 -5.77
N ARG A 48 14.29 -8.00 -6.99
CA ARG A 48 13.51 -9.20 -7.35
C ARG A 48 14.30 -10.50 -7.17
N GLU A 49 15.62 -10.45 -7.33
CA GLU A 49 16.52 -11.60 -7.16
C GLU A 49 16.77 -11.95 -5.69
N THR A 50 16.52 -11.01 -4.78
CA THR A 50 16.83 -11.12 -3.34
C THR A 50 15.60 -10.94 -2.46
N MET A 51 14.41 -10.85 -3.06
CA MET A 51 13.15 -10.66 -2.34
C MET A 51 12.88 -11.88 -1.44
N PRO A 52 12.69 -11.67 -0.12
CA PRO A 52 12.26 -12.75 0.76
C PRO A 52 10.95 -13.39 0.32
N GLU A 53 10.81 -14.70 0.52
CA GLU A 53 9.53 -15.37 0.33
C GLU A 53 8.57 -14.96 1.45
N GLY A 54 7.72 -13.96 1.16
CA GLY A 54 6.67 -13.51 2.06
C GLY A 54 5.54 -14.54 2.18
N ARG A 55 4.93 -14.57 3.38
CA ARG A 55 3.72 -15.36 3.67
C ARG A 55 2.54 -14.42 3.85
N ALA A 56 1.36 -14.87 3.43
CA ALA A 56 0.10 -14.17 3.68
C ALA A 56 -0.05 -13.82 5.16
N TRP A 57 -0.75 -12.72 5.45
CA TRP A 57 -1.11 -12.40 6.83
C TRP A 57 -1.98 -13.51 7.42
N GLU A 58 -1.69 -13.90 8.66
CA GLU A 58 -2.57 -14.81 9.39
C GLU A 58 -3.86 -14.06 9.77
N ASN A 59 -5.00 -14.76 9.69
CA ASN A 59 -6.32 -14.17 9.94
C ASN A 59 -6.45 -13.58 11.36
N ASP A 60 -5.68 -14.12 12.30
CA ASP A 60 -5.61 -13.71 13.70
C ASP A 60 -4.31 -12.98 14.06
N PHE A 61 -3.46 -12.63 13.07
CA PHE A 61 -2.26 -11.85 13.34
C PHE A 61 -2.61 -10.53 14.04
N PRO A 62 -1.97 -10.22 15.19
CA PRO A 62 -2.43 -9.15 16.06
C PRO A 62 -2.20 -7.77 15.45
N SER A 63 -3.05 -6.83 15.87
CA SER A 63 -2.85 -5.42 15.57
C SER A 63 -1.53 -4.90 16.15
N VAL A 64 -0.89 -3.98 15.43
CA VAL A 64 0.30 -3.25 15.85
C VAL A 64 -0.02 -2.45 17.12
N VAL A 65 0.81 -2.65 18.15
CA VAL A 65 0.75 -1.87 19.38
C VAL A 65 1.51 -0.56 19.18
N ASN A 66 0.86 0.58 19.40
CA ASN A 66 1.46 1.91 19.22
C ASN A 66 1.46 2.68 20.55
N HIS A 67 2.48 3.49 20.86
CA HIS A 67 2.54 4.19 22.15
C HIS A 67 2.11 5.66 22.08
N THR A 68 2.51 6.38 21.03
CA THR A 68 2.25 7.82 20.87
C THR A 68 1.94 8.20 19.41
N SER A 69 1.72 9.50 19.16
CA SER A 69 1.61 10.03 17.79
C SER A 69 2.98 10.46 17.28
N SER A 70 3.20 10.36 15.97
CA SER A 70 4.42 10.90 15.33
C SER A 70 4.60 12.40 15.60
N SER A 71 3.52 13.17 15.71
CA SER A 71 3.57 14.59 16.08
C SER A 71 4.13 14.75 17.49
N SER A 72 3.56 14.07 18.48
CA SER A 72 4.01 14.15 19.88
C SER A 72 5.48 13.78 20.03
N ALA A 73 5.91 12.70 19.39
CA ALA A 73 7.31 12.26 19.44
C ALA A 73 8.26 13.30 18.80
N ARG A 74 7.89 13.91 17.67
CA ARG A 74 8.72 14.92 16.99
C ARG A 74 8.87 16.23 17.77
N HIS A 75 7.95 16.54 18.68
CA HIS A 75 8.04 17.72 19.56
C HIS A 75 8.86 17.47 20.82
N HIS A 76 9.27 16.22 21.09
CA HIS A 76 10.10 15.91 22.25
C HIS A 76 11.50 16.55 22.10
N PRO A 77 12.06 17.18 23.14
CA PRO A 77 13.35 17.88 23.05
C PRO A 77 14.50 16.97 22.61
N ASP A 78 14.51 15.71 23.08
CA ASP A 78 15.53 14.73 22.73
C ASP A 78 15.32 14.05 21.36
N PHE A 79 14.23 14.33 20.64
CA PHE A 79 13.90 13.60 19.40
C PHE A 79 14.98 13.69 18.33
N GLN A 80 15.52 14.90 18.12
CA GLN A 80 16.54 15.11 17.10
C GLN A 80 17.86 14.43 17.48
N ALA A 81 18.31 14.53 18.72
CA ALA A 81 19.52 13.87 19.18
C ALA A 81 19.38 12.34 19.07
N ALA A 82 18.25 11.78 19.51
CA ALA A 82 17.94 10.36 19.41
C ALA A 82 17.95 9.83 17.97
N LYS A 83 17.42 10.62 17.03
CA LYS A 83 17.40 10.27 15.60
C LYS A 83 18.78 10.23 14.95
N HIS A 84 19.76 10.92 15.53
CA HIS A 84 21.09 11.10 14.96
C HIS A 84 22.22 10.46 15.80
N GLY A 85 21.90 9.46 16.63
CA GLY A 85 22.92 8.61 17.27
C GLY A 85 23.04 8.73 18.79
N ASP A 86 22.34 9.66 19.43
CA ASP A 86 22.40 9.82 20.89
C ASP A 86 21.47 8.80 21.57
N PHE A 87 22.06 7.75 22.15
CA PHE A 87 21.32 6.69 22.83
C PHE A 87 20.70 7.16 24.16
N ASP A 88 21.35 8.05 24.91
CA ASP A 88 20.82 8.55 26.19
C ASP A 88 19.61 9.47 25.95
N ALA A 89 19.66 10.29 24.90
CA ALA A 89 18.51 11.05 24.42
C ALA A 89 17.37 10.13 23.96
N ALA A 90 17.69 9.02 23.29
CA ALA A 90 16.69 8.03 22.90
C ALA A 90 16.04 7.36 24.11
N LEU A 91 16.79 7.01 25.16
CA LEU A 91 16.25 6.45 26.39
C LEU A 91 15.27 7.41 27.08
N ARG A 92 15.65 8.69 27.27
CA ARG A 92 14.76 9.70 27.86
C ARG A 92 13.46 9.86 27.05
N LEU A 93 13.58 9.94 25.73
CA LEU A 93 12.42 10.02 24.84
C LEU A 93 11.51 8.80 24.96
N ILE A 94 12.09 7.60 25.03
CA ILE A 94 11.33 6.36 25.18
C ILE A 94 10.65 6.30 26.55
N ASP A 95 11.33 6.67 27.62
CA ASP A 95 10.75 6.69 28.97
C ASP A 95 9.57 7.67 29.09
N ASP A 96 9.64 8.81 28.41
CA ASP A 96 8.56 9.82 28.44
C ASP A 96 7.34 9.44 27.58
N LEU A 97 7.53 8.65 26.50
CA LEU A 97 6.49 8.43 25.48
C LEU A 97 5.96 6.99 25.41
N VAL A 98 6.74 6.01 25.84
CA VAL A 98 6.36 4.59 25.82
C VAL A 98 5.58 4.25 27.08
N LYS A 99 4.31 3.90 26.89
CA LYS A 99 3.45 3.31 27.91
C LYS A 99 3.95 1.93 28.38
N ASP A 100 4.54 1.85 29.57
CA ASP A 100 5.11 0.60 30.12
C ASP A 100 4.08 -0.53 30.25
N GLU A 101 2.83 -0.23 30.57
CA GLU A 101 1.77 -1.24 30.69
C GLU A 101 1.53 -1.99 29.37
N ARG A 102 1.76 -1.34 28.22
CA ARG A 102 1.66 -1.97 26.90
C ARG A 102 2.87 -2.85 26.61
N VAL A 103 4.08 -2.41 26.98
CA VAL A 103 5.31 -3.22 26.85
C VAL A 103 5.17 -4.50 27.67
N ILE A 104 4.75 -4.37 28.94
CA ILE A 104 4.52 -5.50 29.84
C ILE A 104 3.46 -6.44 29.25
N SER A 105 2.35 -5.91 28.72
CA SER A 105 1.31 -6.74 28.10
C SER A 105 1.82 -7.52 26.88
N VAL A 106 2.61 -6.89 26.01
CA VAL A 106 3.23 -7.55 24.85
C VAL A 106 4.20 -8.65 25.30
N ALA A 107 5.06 -8.35 26.29
CA ALA A 107 6.01 -9.32 26.84
C ALA A 107 5.31 -10.54 27.46
N GLN A 108 4.20 -10.32 28.17
CA GLN A 108 3.42 -11.40 28.79
C GLN A 108 2.68 -12.28 27.77
N GLN A 109 2.26 -11.72 26.62
CA GLN A 109 1.62 -12.50 25.56
C GLN A 109 2.61 -13.41 24.84
N HIS A 110 3.88 -13.00 24.73
CA HIS A 110 4.91 -13.74 24.02
C HIS A 110 6.25 -13.80 24.80
N PRO A 111 6.28 -14.45 25.98
CA PRO A 111 7.43 -14.38 26.90
C PRO A 111 8.71 -15.02 26.36
N SER A 112 8.58 -15.97 25.42
CA SER A 112 9.72 -16.66 24.78
C SER A 112 10.12 -16.05 23.43
N ALA A 113 9.47 -14.97 23.00
CA ALA A 113 9.81 -14.33 21.74
C ALA A 113 11.10 -13.50 21.87
N THR A 114 11.83 -13.38 20.76
CA THR A 114 12.98 -12.49 20.62
C THR A 114 12.52 -11.17 20.02
N ILE A 115 12.97 -10.05 20.59
CA ILE A 115 12.72 -8.74 20.01
C ILE A 115 13.68 -8.54 18.85
N ALA A 116 13.18 -8.16 17.68
CA ALA A 116 14.00 -7.62 16.62
C ALA A 116 13.50 -6.21 16.29
N TYR A 117 14.41 -5.29 15.96
CA TYR A 117 14.02 -3.93 15.63
C TYR A 117 14.59 -3.50 14.30
N VAL A 118 13.93 -2.53 13.66
CA VAL A 118 14.41 -1.95 12.40
C VAL A 118 15.68 -1.15 12.68
N HIS A 119 16.83 -1.82 12.52
CA HIS A 119 18.14 -1.20 12.64
C HIS A 119 18.57 -0.65 11.28
N ARG A 120 18.63 0.68 11.16
CA ARG A 120 19.01 1.36 9.91
C ARG A 120 19.98 2.51 10.18
N GLN A 121 20.93 2.68 9.27
CA GLN A 121 21.75 3.88 9.19
C GLN A 121 20.98 4.96 8.40
N GLN A 122 20.86 6.17 8.93
CA GLN A 122 20.23 7.32 8.27
C GLN A 122 21.23 8.48 8.17
N GLY A 123 21.65 8.80 6.95
CA GLY A 123 22.64 9.87 6.73
C GLY A 123 23.96 9.57 7.44
N ASP A 124 24.43 10.51 8.25
CA ASP A 124 25.71 10.43 8.97
C ASP A 124 25.60 9.68 10.33
N GLY A 125 24.41 9.20 10.71
CA GLY A 125 24.16 8.62 12.03
C GLY A 125 23.25 7.39 12.05
N ILE A 126 23.21 6.71 13.20
CA ILE A 126 22.31 5.58 13.46
C ILE A 126 21.11 6.11 14.24
N ASN A 127 19.90 5.78 13.78
CA ASN A 127 18.68 6.09 14.53
C ASN A 127 18.61 5.22 15.80
N MET A 128 18.75 5.83 16.98
CA MET A 128 18.79 5.08 18.25
C MET A 128 17.42 4.79 18.85
N ILE A 129 16.35 5.39 18.32
CA ILE A 129 14.99 5.24 18.87
C ILE A 129 14.54 3.75 18.92
N PRO A 130 14.66 2.95 17.84
CA PRO A 130 14.26 1.54 17.90
C PRO A 130 15.10 0.73 18.90
N ALA A 131 16.40 1.00 18.99
CA ALA A 131 17.29 0.32 19.93
C ALA A 131 16.94 0.63 21.39
N ALA A 132 16.71 1.92 21.71
CA ALA A 132 16.26 2.33 23.05
C ALA A 132 14.88 1.77 23.39
N TYR A 133 13.99 1.66 22.40
CA TYR A 133 12.69 1.03 22.60
C TYR A 133 12.81 -0.47 22.90
N ALA A 134 13.68 -1.20 22.18
CA ALA A 134 13.97 -2.60 22.47
C ALA A 134 14.55 -2.81 23.88
N ALA A 135 15.29 -1.83 24.42
CA ALA A 135 15.82 -1.89 25.78
C ALA A 135 14.71 -1.99 26.85
N LYS A 136 13.50 -1.45 26.61
CA LYS A 136 12.35 -1.63 27.53
C LYS A 136 11.97 -3.10 27.67
N PHE A 137 12.03 -3.88 26.59
CA PHE A 137 11.77 -5.32 26.63
C PHE A 137 12.94 -6.11 27.22
N SER A 138 14.18 -5.68 26.94
CA SER A 138 15.37 -6.27 27.56
C SER A 138 15.36 -6.11 29.08
N ALA A 139 14.89 -4.95 29.59
CA ALA A 139 14.71 -4.71 31.02
C ALA A 139 13.67 -5.64 31.68
N LEU A 140 12.76 -6.23 30.89
CA LEU A 140 11.82 -7.26 31.32
C LEU A 140 12.39 -8.69 31.18
N GLY A 141 13.66 -8.82 30.79
CA GLY A 141 14.36 -10.10 30.62
C GLY A 141 14.18 -10.77 29.26
N MET A 142 13.61 -10.08 28.26
CA MET A 142 13.48 -10.62 26.91
C MET A 142 14.80 -10.52 26.14
N ASN A 143 15.03 -11.47 25.23
CA ASN A 143 16.16 -11.42 24.32
C ASN A 143 15.93 -10.36 23.24
N VAL A 144 16.98 -9.62 22.89
CA VAL A 144 16.98 -8.65 21.79
C VAL A 144 18.00 -9.10 20.73
N GLU A 145 17.54 -9.24 19.49
CA GLU A 145 18.36 -9.49 18.32
C GLU A 145 18.88 -8.15 17.77
N HIS A 146 20.19 -8.01 17.71
CA HIS A 146 20.88 -6.80 17.26
C HIS A 146 21.49 -6.95 15.86
N ASN A 147 21.58 -8.18 15.33
CA ASN A 147 22.29 -8.48 14.09
C ASN A 147 21.37 -8.58 12.87
N ILE A 148 20.08 -8.29 13.01
CA ILE A 148 19.17 -8.09 11.87
C ILE A 148 19.14 -6.59 11.54
N TYR A 149 19.70 -6.21 10.40
CA TYR A 149 19.86 -4.80 10.02
C TYR A 149 19.43 -4.55 8.59
N ALA A 150 18.92 -3.34 8.33
CA ALA A 150 18.53 -2.91 7.01
C ALA A 150 19.78 -2.56 6.17
N VAL A 151 19.90 -3.18 5.00
CA VAL A 151 21.02 -2.96 4.06
C VAL A 151 20.71 -1.93 2.98
N THR A 152 19.50 -1.36 3.01
CA THR A 152 19.01 -0.37 2.05
C THR A 152 18.63 0.90 2.76
N ASN A 153 19.10 2.04 2.25
CA ASN A 153 18.60 3.34 2.65
C ASN A 153 17.58 3.83 1.63
N VAL A 154 16.32 3.41 1.79
CA VAL A 154 15.24 3.80 0.87
C VAL A 154 14.76 5.19 1.25
N SER A 155 15.14 6.20 0.46
CA SER A 155 14.53 7.53 0.53
C SER A 155 13.34 7.62 -0.42
N HIS A 156 12.28 8.27 0.08
CA HIS A 156 11.05 8.52 -0.66
C HIS A 156 10.74 10.02 -0.78
N THR A 157 11.76 10.89 -0.75
CA THR A 157 11.57 12.32 -1.06
C THR A 157 10.97 12.44 -2.47
N ASP A 158 9.85 13.16 -2.58
CA ASP A 158 9.05 13.35 -3.81
C ASP A 158 8.58 12.07 -4.53
N ALA A 159 8.72 10.91 -3.90
CA ALA A 159 8.39 9.63 -4.52
C ALA A 159 6.88 9.44 -4.71
N THR A 160 6.51 8.95 -5.89
CA THR A 160 5.15 8.56 -6.27
C THR A 160 4.66 7.35 -5.46
N ASP A 161 3.35 7.09 -5.49
CA ASP A 161 2.78 5.92 -4.84
C ASP A 161 3.41 4.61 -5.34
N MET A 162 3.69 4.51 -6.64
CA MET A 162 4.31 3.32 -7.22
C MET A 162 5.75 3.16 -6.75
N GLU A 163 6.55 4.23 -6.79
CA GLU A 163 7.93 4.19 -6.30
C GLU A 163 8.01 3.79 -4.82
N ARG A 164 7.06 4.26 -4.00
CA ARG A 164 6.94 3.88 -2.59
C ARG A 164 6.59 2.41 -2.37
N ILE A 165 5.84 1.79 -3.28
CA ILE A 165 5.52 0.36 -3.19
C ILE A 165 6.68 -0.49 -3.71
N SER A 166 7.35 -0.01 -4.77
CA SER A 166 8.41 -0.72 -5.48
C SER A 166 9.71 -0.81 -4.69
N ARG A 167 10.14 0.26 -4.02
CA ARG A 167 11.40 0.27 -3.27
C ARG A 167 11.20 -0.37 -1.88
N ARG A 168 11.39 -1.69 -1.76
CA ARG A 168 11.28 -2.44 -0.49
C ARG A 168 12.50 -2.25 0.37
N MET A 169 12.34 -2.32 1.68
CA MET A 169 13.48 -2.43 2.58
C MET A 169 14.04 -3.86 2.52
N ARG A 170 15.38 -3.98 2.43
CA ARG A 170 16.07 -5.26 2.50
C ARG A 170 16.83 -5.37 3.82
N PHE A 171 16.90 -6.59 4.32
CA PHE A 171 17.57 -6.92 5.57
C PHE A 171 18.66 -7.96 5.34
N ASP A 172 19.65 -7.92 6.22
CA ASP A 172 20.63 -8.98 6.37
C ASP A 172 20.83 -9.28 7.88
N GLY A 173 21.47 -10.40 8.18
CA GLY A 173 21.60 -10.92 9.54
C GLY A 173 21.24 -12.39 9.69
N GLU A 174 21.49 -12.91 10.90
CA GLU A 174 21.07 -14.26 11.25
C GLU A 174 19.68 -14.26 11.87
N VAL A 175 18.88 -15.25 11.51
CA VAL A 175 17.54 -15.49 12.09
C VAL A 175 17.55 -16.88 12.70
N SER A 176 17.20 -16.95 13.98
CA SER A 176 17.09 -18.20 14.71
C SER A 176 15.85 -18.97 14.25
N ARG A 177 16.07 -20.10 13.57
CA ARG A 177 15.00 -20.94 13.01
C ARG A 177 14.10 -21.49 14.12
N GLY A 178 12.80 -21.47 13.88
CA GLY A 178 11.78 -21.95 14.83
C GLY A 178 11.47 -20.99 15.99
N MET A 179 12.16 -19.85 16.07
CA MET A 179 11.93 -18.87 17.13
C MET A 179 10.81 -17.89 16.76
N ASN A 180 10.05 -17.50 17.78
CA ASN A 180 9.08 -16.42 17.67
C ASN A 180 9.77 -15.07 17.81
N TYR A 181 9.33 -14.10 17.01
CA TYR A 181 9.86 -12.74 16.99
C TYR A 181 8.75 -11.71 17.23
N ILE A 182 9.03 -10.71 18.05
CA ILE A 182 8.27 -9.46 18.07
C ILE A 182 9.12 -8.44 17.34
N ILE A 183 8.57 -7.82 16.30
CA ILE A 183 9.30 -6.77 15.59
C ILE A 183 8.88 -5.38 16.06
N LEU A 184 9.82 -4.45 16.10
CA LEU A 184 9.51 -3.06 16.44
C LEU A 184 10.24 -2.02 15.59
N ASP A 185 9.65 -0.83 15.53
CA ASP A 185 10.19 0.32 14.82
C ASP A 185 9.82 1.64 15.55
N ASP A 186 10.39 2.75 15.12
CA ASP A 186 10.06 4.06 15.65
C ASP A 186 8.67 4.52 15.20
N PHE A 187 8.38 4.48 13.90
CA PHE A 187 7.13 5.00 13.35
C PHE A 187 6.54 4.13 12.26
N ILE A 188 5.25 3.82 12.43
CA ILE A 188 4.48 3.21 11.36
C ILE A 188 3.78 4.27 10.49
N THR A 189 3.96 4.16 9.17
CA THR A 189 3.23 4.96 8.17
C THR A 189 2.39 4.08 7.25
N SER A 190 3.00 3.26 6.40
CA SER A 190 2.30 2.23 5.62
C SER A 190 2.33 0.85 6.27
N GLY A 191 3.30 0.60 7.15
CA GLY A 191 3.64 -0.74 7.62
C GLY A 191 4.55 -1.53 6.67
N ALA A 192 5.00 -0.92 5.57
CA ALA A 192 5.85 -1.58 4.56
C ALA A 192 7.15 -2.12 5.17
N GLU A 193 7.83 -1.31 5.97
CA GLU A 193 9.09 -1.67 6.63
C GLU A 193 8.92 -2.85 7.61
N LEU A 194 7.85 -2.84 8.41
CA LEU A 194 7.51 -3.94 9.31
C LEU A 194 7.15 -5.21 8.54
N ARG A 195 6.40 -5.09 7.45
CA ARG A 195 6.09 -6.22 6.57
C ARG A 195 7.37 -6.78 5.94
N ASP A 196 8.27 -5.94 5.46
CA ASP A 196 9.54 -6.38 4.84
C ASP A 196 10.40 -7.15 5.85
N MET A 197 10.49 -6.67 7.10
CA MET A 197 11.20 -7.37 8.17
C MET A 197 10.53 -8.70 8.52
N LYS A 198 9.19 -8.72 8.60
CA LYS A 198 8.41 -9.95 8.80
C LYS A 198 8.69 -10.97 7.72
N ASP A 199 8.62 -10.57 6.46
CA ASP A 199 8.84 -11.48 5.31
C ASP A 199 10.28 -12.00 5.32
N TYR A 200 11.27 -11.15 5.64
CA TYR A 200 12.66 -11.57 5.84
C TYR A 200 12.81 -12.63 6.95
N ILE A 201 12.36 -12.34 8.17
CA ILE A 201 12.46 -13.27 9.32
C ILE A 201 11.75 -14.59 9.01
N ASN A 202 10.53 -14.52 8.46
CA ASN A 202 9.75 -15.71 8.14
C ASN A 202 10.38 -16.56 7.03
N SER A 203 11.01 -15.93 6.03
CA SER A 203 11.73 -16.64 4.94
C SER A 203 12.98 -17.36 5.44
N LYS A 204 13.60 -16.87 6.52
CA LYS A 204 14.77 -17.49 7.15
C LYS A 204 14.40 -18.53 8.21
N GLY A 205 13.10 -18.78 8.40
CA GLY A 205 12.57 -19.81 9.30
C GLY A 205 12.25 -19.34 10.71
N GLY A 206 12.33 -18.04 11.00
CA GLY A 206 11.71 -17.46 12.19
C GLY A 206 10.19 -17.32 12.03
N ASN A 207 9.51 -16.88 13.08
CA ASN A 207 8.08 -16.62 13.08
C ASN A 207 7.76 -15.29 13.76
N VAL A 208 7.45 -14.24 13.01
CA VAL A 208 6.98 -12.99 13.62
C VAL A 208 5.57 -13.18 14.16
N VAL A 209 5.36 -12.91 15.45
CA VAL A 209 4.08 -13.11 16.15
C VAL A 209 3.39 -11.80 16.53
N MET A 210 4.12 -10.69 16.60
CA MET A 210 3.56 -9.38 16.96
C MET A 210 4.44 -8.24 16.44
N MET A 211 3.84 -7.06 16.31
CA MET A 211 4.51 -5.83 15.92
C MET A 211 4.19 -4.71 16.89
N THR A 212 5.15 -3.85 17.17
CA THR A 212 4.94 -2.68 18.04
C THR A 212 5.76 -1.48 17.58
N THR A 213 5.25 -0.25 17.74
CA THR A 213 5.99 0.96 17.35
C THR A 213 5.88 2.06 18.40
N LEU A 214 6.90 2.91 18.47
CA LEU A 214 6.82 4.10 19.32
C LEU A 214 5.62 4.96 18.91
N GLY A 215 5.43 5.25 17.62
CA GLY A 215 4.27 6.01 17.18
C GLY A 215 3.77 5.75 15.77
N HIS A 216 2.68 6.42 15.41
CA HIS A 216 2.04 6.27 14.11
C HIS A 216 1.93 7.61 13.35
N GLY A 217 1.87 7.53 12.02
CA GLY A 217 1.59 8.64 11.10
C GLY A 217 0.20 9.25 11.27
N GLY A 218 0.01 10.45 10.70
CA GLY A 218 -1.13 11.36 10.95
C GLY A 218 -2.50 10.97 10.38
N TYR A 219 -2.74 9.74 9.94
CA TYR A 219 -4.05 9.30 9.44
C TYR A 219 -4.49 8.00 10.13
N GLY A 220 -5.26 8.17 11.22
CA GLY A 220 -5.94 7.08 11.92
C GLY A 220 -5.05 6.25 12.85
N LYS A 221 -5.70 5.49 13.73
CA LYS A 221 -5.07 4.40 14.46
C LYS A 221 -4.74 3.32 13.42
N LEU A 222 -3.57 3.38 12.80
CA LEU A 222 -3.01 2.23 12.07
C LEU A 222 -2.68 1.15 13.10
N SER A 223 -3.73 0.46 13.55
CA SER A 223 -3.63 -0.70 14.42
C SER A 223 -3.55 -1.97 13.58
N ASP A 224 -4.31 -2.05 12.49
CA ASP A 224 -4.24 -3.19 11.58
C ASP A 224 -3.60 -2.76 10.25
N ILE A 225 -2.45 -3.34 9.93
CA ILE A 225 -1.75 -3.10 8.66
C ILE A 225 -2.02 -4.18 7.62
N ARG A 226 -2.73 -5.25 7.97
CA ARG A 226 -3.01 -6.36 7.07
C ARG A 226 -3.92 -5.87 5.95
N ILE A 227 -3.68 -6.33 4.73
CA ILE A 227 -4.64 -6.13 3.64
C ILE A 227 -5.97 -6.79 4.01
N ASP A 228 -7.08 -6.13 3.66
CA ASP A 228 -8.42 -6.68 3.83
C ASP A 228 -8.92 -7.39 2.55
N ASP A 229 -10.00 -8.15 2.68
CA ASP A 229 -10.63 -8.83 1.55
C ASP A 229 -11.15 -7.87 0.48
N THR A 230 -11.50 -6.65 0.87
CA THR A 230 -12.00 -5.61 -0.04
C THR A 230 -10.90 -5.20 -1.03
N TYR A 231 -9.69 -4.91 -0.54
CA TYR A 231 -8.56 -4.56 -1.38
C TYR A 231 -8.00 -5.76 -2.12
N THR A 232 -7.98 -6.94 -1.50
CA THR A 232 -7.59 -8.18 -2.19
C THR A 232 -8.46 -8.40 -3.43
N THR A 233 -9.78 -8.36 -3.26
CA THR A 233 -10.74 -8.49 -4.36
C THR A 233 -10.58 -7.39 -5.39
N LYS A 234 -10.40 -6.13 -4.96
CA LYS A 234 -10.27 -4.98 -5.86
C LYS A 234 -9.02 -5.05 -6.74
N LEU A 235 -7.90 -5.52 -6.19
CA LEU A 235 -6.66 -5.71 -6.96
C LEU A 235 -6.80 -6.84 -7.97
N GLN A 236 -7.37 -7.98 -7.56
CA GLN A 236 -7.65 -9.11 -8.45
C GLN A 236 -8.58 -8.73 -9.60
N GLN A 237 -9.68 -8.00 -9.32
CA GLN A 237 -10.59 -7.47 -10.35
C GLN A 237 -9.93 -6.45 -11.28
N SER A 238 -8.85 -5.82 -10.85
CA SER A 238 -8.04 -4.93 -11.70
C SER A 238 -7.03 -5.69 -12.56
N GLY A 239 -7.05 -7.03 -12.52
CA GLY A 239 -6.17 -7.89 -13.30
C GLY A 239 -4.78 -8.10 -12.67
N ILE A 240 -4.59 -7.71 -11.40
CA ILE A 240 -3.33 -7.95 -10.68
C ILE A 240 -3.30 -9.38 -10.19
N THR A 241 -2.18 -10.04 -10.45
CA THR A 241 -1.89 -11.39 -9.97
C THR A 241 -0.68 -11.37 -9.04
N ASP A 242 -0.50 -12.45 -8.28
CA ASP A 242 0.72 -12.63 -7.50
C ASP A 242 1.98 -12.66 -8.39
N THR A 243 1.85 -13.13 -9.63
CA THR A 243 2.95 -13.13 -10.61
C THR A 243 3.37 -11.72 -10.97
N ASP A 244 2.44 -10.77 -11.11
CA ASP A 244 2.77 -9.36 -11.35
C ASP A 244 3.57 -8.77 -10.19
N LEU A 245 3.20 -9.08 -8.95
CA LEU A 245 3.91 -8.57 -7.77
C LEU A 245 5.30 -9.20 -7.63
N ARG A 246 5.41 -10.52 -7.84
CA ARG A 246 6.71 -11.23 -7.83
C ARG A 246 7.62 -10.76 -8.94
N LYS A 247 7.07 -10.52 -10.14
CA LYS A 247 7.81 -10.05 -11.32
C LYS A 247 8.66 -8.82 -10.98
N TYR A 248 8.15 -7.95 -10.13
CA TYR A 248 8.77 -6.69 -9.72
C TYR A 248 9.38 -6.69 -8.31
N GLY A 249 9.41 -7.84 -7.64
CA GLY A 249 9.94 -7.96 -6.28
C GLY A 249 9.15 -7.18 -5.23
N ILE A 250 7.84 -6.96 -5.42
CA ILE A 250 6.99 -6.19 -4.50
C ILE A 250 6.45 -7.09 -3.37
N ALA A 251 5.94 -8.26 -3.74
CA ALA A 251 5.40 -9.23 -2.80
C ALA A 251 5.32 -10.62 -3.43
N SER A 252 5.41 -11.67 -2.60
CA SER A 252 5.15 -13.05 -3.02
C SER A 252 3.69 -13.27 -3.43
N HIS A 253 2.77 -12.63 -2.70
CA HIS A 253 1.33 -12.73 -2.90
C HIS A 253 0.63 -11.37 -2.64
N ILE A 254 -0.54 -11.15 -3.24
CA ILE A 254 -1.39 -9.98 -2.94
C ILE A 254 -1.72 -9.92 -1.45
N SER A 255 -1.95 -11.08 -0.83
CA SER A 255 -2.24 -11.23 0.60
C SER A 255 -1.05 -10.92 1.52
N CYS A 256 0.15 -10.67 1.00
CA CYS A 256 1.28 -10.17 1.79
C CYS A 256 1.26 -8.65 1.93
N LEU A 257 0.61 -7.93 1.01
CA LEU A 257 0.60 -6.47 1.02
C LEU A 257 0.02 -5.94 2.32
N THR A 258 0.49 -4.78 2.75
CA THR A 258 -0.19 -4.00 3.77
C THR A 258 -1.43 -3.32 3.18
N LEU A 259 -2.40 -2.97 4.03
CA LEU A 259 -3.58 -2.19 3.65
C LEU A 259 -3.20 -0.92 2.90
N SER A 260 -2.17 -0.21 3.40
CA SER A 260 -1.70 1.04 2.79
C SER A 260 -1.06 0.83 1.43
N GLU A 261 -0.28 -0.25 1.24
CA GLU A 261 0.29 -0.59 -0.08
C GLU A 261 -0.80 -0.98 -1.07
N ALA A 262 -1.75 -1.82 -0.65
CA ALA A 262 -2.87 -2.22 -1.48
C ALA A 262 -3.73 -1.01 -1.90
N ALA A 263 -3.96 -0.07 -0.98
CA ALA A 263 -4.67 1.18 -1.26
C ALA A 263 -3.93 2.06 -2.27
N LYS A 264 -2.61 2.23 -2.11
CA LYS A 264 -1.76 2.98 -3.05
C LYS A 264 -1.74 2.31 -4.43
N LEU A 265 -1.53 1.00 -4.49
CA LEU A 265 -1.51 0.25 -5.74
C LEU A 265 -2.85 0.36 -6.46
N SER A 266 -3.94 0.20 -5.72
CA SER A 266 -5.28 0.40 -6.25
C SER A 266 -5.47 1.82 -6.81
N ARG A 267 -4.92 2.85 -6.17
CA ARG A 267 -4.98 4.23 -6.66
C ARG A 267 -4.21 4.40 -7.97
N VAL A 268 -2.99 3.88 -8.03
CA VAL A 268 -2.14 3.91 -9.23
C VAL A 268 -2.86 3.26 -10.42
N LEU A 269 -3.45 2.08 -10.22
CA LEU A 269 -4.17 1.36 -11.27
C LEU A 269 -5.44 2.07 -11.75
N ASN A 270 -6.06 2.88 -10.89
CA ASN A 270 -7.26 3.65 -11.21
C ASN A 270 -6.97 5.06 -11.74
N ALA A 271 -5.73 5.56 -11.63
CA ALA A 271 -5.36 6.94 -11.97
C ALA A 271 -5.58 7.32 -13.44
N GLY A 272 -5.77 6.34 -14.35
CA GLY A 272 -6.11 6.58 -15.76
C GLY A 272 -7.60 6.43 -16.14
N ARG A 273 -8.48 5.89 -15.27
CA ARG A 273 -9.93 5.74 -15.61
C ARG A 273 -10.69 7.06 -15.57
N LYS A 274 -10.18 8.06 -14.84
CA LYS A 274 -10.83 9.38 -14.74
C LYS A 274 -10.62 10.25 -15.97
N THR A 275 -9.55 10.06 -16.73
CA THR A 275 -9.27 10.83 -17.96
C THR A 275 -10.07 10.38 -19.17
N GLU A 276 -10.55 9.12 -19.22
CA GLU A 276 -11.40 8.63 -20.32
C GLU A 276 -12.87 9.09 -20.22
N VAL A 277 -13.34 9.48 -19.03
CA VAL A 277 -14.70 10.03 -18.84
C VAL A 277 -14.74 11.57 -18.97
N THR A 278 -13.59 12.22 -19.17
CA THR A 278 -13.52 13.69 -19.26
C THR A 278 -12.59 14.17 -20.37
N GLN A 279 -12.68 13.55 -21.54
CA GLN A 279 -12.29 14.18 -22.81
C GLN A 279 -13.34 13.86 -23.88
N ILE A 280 -14.49 14.54 -23.80
CA ILE A 280 -15.15 15.01 -25.02
C ILE A 280 -14.51 16.38 -25.29
N PRO A 281 -13.69 16.56 -26.32
CA PRO A 281 -13.16 17.87 -26.68
C PRO A 281 -14.31 18.84 -26.94
N ASN A 282 -14.25 20.02 -26.31
CA ASN A 282 -15.19 21.14 -26.50
C ASN A 282 -15.03 21.79 -27.89
N GLY A 283 -15.11 21.01 -28.96
CA GLY A 283 -14.76 21.47 -30.30
C GLY A 283 -15.27 20.58 -31.43
N LEU A 284 -16.52 20.11 -31.36
CA LEU A 284 -17.29 19.67 -32.53
C LEU A 284 -18.80 19.68 -32.19
N ARG A 285 -19.36 20.89 -32.06
CA ARG A 285 -20.81 21.11 -32.20
C ARG A 285 -21.11 21.37 -33.68
N LEU A 286 -21.39 20.30 -34.42
CA LEU A 286 -22.15 20.18 -35.69
C LEU A 286 -21.70 18.81 -36.22
N ILE A 287 -22.50 17.74 -36.22
CA ILE A 287 -23.75 17.58 -36.97
C ILE A 287 -24.60 16.55 -36.22
N HIS A 288 -25.73 16.99 -35.68
CA HIS A 288 -26.96 16.19 -35.63
C HIS A 288 -28.13 17.15 -35.36
N THR A 289 -28.53 17.87 -36.41
CA THR A 289 -29.86 18.47 -36.47
C THR A 289 -30.61 17.79 -37.60
N ARG A 290 -31.42 16.79 -37.24
CA ARG A 290 -32.68 16.37 -37.89
C ARG A 290 -32.95 14.88 -37.65
N ALA A 291 -33.48 14.57 -36.47
CA ALA A 291 -34.35 13.40 -36.24
C ALA A 291 -35.31 13.59 -35.06
N ARG A 292 -35.64 14.85 -34.72
CA ARG A 292 -36.73 15.21 -33.79
C ARG A 292 -37.35 16.55 -34.23
N THR A 293 -37.88 16.51 -35.44
CA THR A 293 -38.92 17.43 -35.96
C THR A 293 -39.50 16.77 -37.21
N LEU A 294 -39.98 15.53 -37.02
CA LEU A 294 -40.75 14.76 -38.01
C LEU A 294 -41.96 14.06 -37.35
N SER A 295 -42.41 14.54 -36.18
CA SER A 295 -43.67 14.09 -35.57
C SER A 295 -44.61 15.24 -35.17
N GLU A 296 -44.22 16.51 -35.36
CA GLU A 296 -45.06 17.67 -35.01
C GLU A 296 -45.38 18.57 -36.22
N MET A 297 -45.15 18.11 -37.45
CA MET A 297 -45.51 18.86 -38.67
C MET A 297 -46.23 18.02 -39.74
N GLU A 298 -46.86 16.90 -39.35
CA GLU A 298 -47.82 16.14 -40.19
C GLU A 298 -49.25 16.10 -39.61
N GLY A 299 -49.56 16.90 -38.59
CA GLY A 299 -50.90 16.95 -37.98
C GLY A 299 -51.73 18.20 -38.27
N GLU A 300 -51.10 19.33 -38.59
CA GLU A 300 -51.79 20.61 -38.72
C GLU A 300 -51.36 21.33 -39.99
N VAL A 301 -52.03 21.00 -41.10
CA VAL A 301 -52.81 21.91 -41.94
C VAL A 301 -53.34 21.06 -43.10
N ARG A 302 -54.39 20.27 -42.83
CA ARG A 302 -55.36 19.90 -43.86
C ARG A 302 -56.71 19.66 -43.20
N SER A 303 -57.61 20.60 -43.49
CA SER A 303 -59.05 20.56 -43.28
C SER A 303 -59.60 21.04 -41.94
N SER A 304 -59.62 22.37 -41.82
CA SER A 304 -60.76 23.12 -41.31
C SER A 304 -62.12 22.47 -41.66
N ARG A 305 -62.92 22.10 -40.66
CA ARG A 305 -64.38 22.30 -40.64
C ARG A 305 -64.99 22.06 -39.26
N LEU A 306 -65.42 23.17 -38.67
CA LEU A 306 -66.56 23.41 -37.78
C LEU A 306 -67.48 22.24 -37.36
N GLN A 307 -67.59 22.11 -36.03
CA GLN A 307 -68.79 22.12 -35.17
C GLN A 307 -69.95 21.11 -35.36
N SER A 308 -70.18 20.33 -34.29
CA SER A 308 -71.48 20.16 -33.59
C SER A 308 -71.24 19.33 -32.30
N VAL A 309 -71.38 19.85 -31.08
CA VAL A 309 -72.64 20.05 -30.27
C VAL A 309 -73.23 18.69 -29.82
N GLN A 310 -73.00 18.26 -28.56
CA GLN A 310 -73.97 17.97 -27.44
C GLN A 310 -73.56 16.61 -26.79
N ILE A 311 -73.81 16.21 -25.54
CA ILE A 311 -74.51 16.67 -24.31
C ILE A 311 -74.01 15.77 -23.15
N GLU A 312 -74.02 16.29 -21.92
CA GLU A 312 -73.84 15.55 -20.66
C GLU A 312 -74.88 14.42 -20.46
N VAL A 313 -74.46 13.27 -19.91
CA VAL A 313 -75.36 12.45 -19.08
C VAL A 313 -74.63 11.92 -17.84
N THR A 314 -75.36 12.08 -16.74
CA THR A 314 -75.14 11.90 -15.31
C THR A 314 -74.73 10.49 -14.84
N GLN A 315 -74.11 10.45 -13.64
CA GLN A 315 -73.75 9.24 -12.88
C GLN A 315 -74.96 8.41 -12.42
N PRO A 316 -74.69 7.18 -11.94
CA PRO A 316 -74.86 6.97 -10.50
C PRO A 316 -73.77 6.09 -9.82
N ARG A 317 -73.45 6.43 -8.56
CA ARG A 317 -72.92 5.50 -7.52
C ARG A 317 -74.10 4.71 -6.88
N PRO A 318 -73.96 3.87 -5.83
CA PRO A 318 -72.83 3.11 -5.22
C PRO A 318 -73.20 1.59 -5.09
N PHE A 319 -72.40 0.65 -4.58
CA PHE A 319 -72.16 0.37 -3.14
C PHE A 319 -71.43 -0.98 -2.92
N TYR A 320 -70.63 -1.05 -1.83
CA TYR A 320 -70.28 -2.19 -0.94
C TYR A 320 -69.61 -3.45 -1.55
N HIS A 321 -68.79 -4.25 -0.86
CA HIS A 321 -68.43 -4.41 0.56
C HIS A 321 -66.97 -4.92 0.66
N ARG A 322 -66.49 -5.03 1.90
CA ARG A 322 -65.18 -5.51 2.35
C ARG A 322 -64.70 -6.80 1.70
#